data_AF-A0A7X5UVN0-F1
#
_entry.id   AF-A0A7X5UVN0-F1
#
_cell.length_a   1.000
_cell.length_b   1.000
_cell.length_c   1.000
_cell.angle_alpha   90.00
_cell.angle_beta   90.00
_cell.angle_gamma   90.00
#
_symmetry.space_group_name_H-M   'P 1'
#
loop_
_entity.id
_entity.type
_entity.pdbx_description
1 polymer ?
#
loop_
_entity_poly.entity_id
_entity_poly.type
_entity_poly.pdbx_seq_one_letter_code
_entity_poly.pdbx_strand_id
1 'polypeptide(L)'
;MSWTFEMADRVRHQLFLPKPVSDRLEALAAAPGATKSAILTDAVTAWLNRRGASELEDRFALRLDRISNALGRIERDDHVVLETLALFIRFELAIQAPLAENDAAGRALARERFEAFVTQVGRAVATGRRTLLSAEEER
;
A
#
# COMPACT_ATOMS: atom_id res chain seq x y z
N MET A 1 -27.07 15.82 -10.44
CA MET A 1 -26.07 16.68 -11.12
C MET A 1 -26.10 16.32 -12.59
N SER A 2 -27.01 16.94 -13.35
CA SER A 2 -27.21 16.65 -14.77
C SER A 2 -26.14 17.35 -15.59
N TRP A 3 -25.27 16.58 -16.22
CA TRP A 3 -24.35 17.12 -17.21
C TRP A 3 -25.14 17.35 -18.50
N THR A 4 -25.49 18.61 -18.79
CA THR A 4 -25.92 19.02 -20.12
C THR A 4 -24.69 18.97 -21.01
N PHE A 5 -24.52 17.86 -21.73
CA PHE A 5 -23.53 17.77 -22.82
C PHE A 5 -23.87 18.87 -23.84
N GLU A 6 -23.01 19.87 -23.91
CA GLU A 6 -23.04 20.93 -24.91
C GLU A 6 -23.00 20.27 -26.30
N MET A 7 -23.97 20.65 -27.14
CA MET A 7 -24.37 20.01 -28.39
C MET A 7 -23.39 20.20 -29.56
N ALA A 8 -22.08 20.17 -29.33
CA ALA A 8 -21.12 20.66 -30.32
C ALA A 8 -20.39 19.60 -31.17
N ASP A 9 -20.32 18.31 -30.80
CA ASP A 9 -19.73 17.30 -31.69
C ASP A 9 -20.30 15.88 -31.48
N ARG A 10 -21.26 15.47 -32.32
CA ARG A 10 -21.86 14.13 -32.30
C ARG A 10 -21.42 13.35 -33.54
N VAL A 11 -20.63 12.31 -33.34
CA VAL A 11 -20.19 11.42 -34.41
C VAL A 11 -21.26 10.35 -34.69
N ARG A 12 -21.69 10.23 -35.96
CA ARG A 12 -22.64 9.19 -36.37
C ARG A 12 -21.91 7.88 -36.62
N HIS A 13 -22.24 6.86 -35.84
CA HIS A 13 -21.78 5.49 -36.07
C HIS A 13 -22.88 4.67 -36.76
N GLN A 14 -22.55 3.98 -37.85
CA GLN A 14 -23.39 2.95 -38.45
C GLN A 14 -22.91 1.58 -37.96
N LEU A 15 -23.74 0.91 -37.17
CA LEU A 15 -23.47 -0.40 -36.60
C LEU A 15 -24.69 -1.31 -36.77
N PHE A 16 -24.41 -2.60 -36.95
CA PHE A 16 -25.44 -3.63 -36.99
C PHE A 16 -25.59 -4.25 -35.59
N LEU A 17 -26.83 -4.34 -35.12
CA LEU A 17 -27.17 -5.08 -33.90
C LEU A 17 -27.80 -6.42 -34.30
N PRO A 18 -27.43 -7.53 -33.64
CA PRO A 18 -28.17 -8.78 -33.78
C PRO A 18 -29.65 -8.55 -33.51
N LYS A 19 -30.54 -9.21 -34.28
CA LYS A 19 -31.99 -9.03 -34.17
C LYS A 19 -32.52 -9.09 -32.72
N PRO A 20 -32.11 -10.08 -31.88
CA PRO A 20 -32.57 -10.14 -30.49
C PRO A 20 -32.16 -8.95 -29.63
N VAL A 21 -31.01 -8.33 -29.92
CA VAL A 21 -30.50 -7.14 -29.21
C VAL A 21 -31.23 -5.89 -29.68
N SER A 22 -31.49 -5.78 -30.99
CA SER A 22 -32.29 -4.70 -31.55
C SER A 22 -33.68 -4.66 -30.94
N ASP A 23 -34.37 -5.80 -30.87
CA ASP A 23 -35.73 -5.89 -30.32
C ASP A 23 -35.77 -5.43 -28.84
N ARG A 24 -34.74 -5.77 -28.07
CA ARG A 24 -34.59 -5.29 -26.67
C ARG A 24 -34.34 -3.80 -26.59
N LEU A 25 -33.54 -3.24 -27.49
CA LEU A 25 -33.30 -1.79 -27.55
C LEU A 25 -34.57 -1.02 -27.94
N GLU A 26 -35.35 -1.55 -28.88
CA GLU A 26 -36.67 -0.99 -29.23
C GLU A 26 -37.60 -0.96 -28.02
N ALA A 27 -37.68 -2.08 -27.28
CA ALA A 27 -38.51 -2.17 -26.09
C ALA A 27 -38.10 -1.15 -25.01
N LEU A 28 -36.79 -0.91 -24.82
CA LEU A 28 -36.29 0.09 -23.88
C LEU A 28 -36.56 1.53 -24.35
N ALA A 29 -36.45 1.80 -25.65
CA ALA A 29 -36.71 3.11 -26.23
C ALA A 29 -38.20 3.44 -26.36
N ALA A 30 -39.10 2.47 -26.15
CA ALA A 30 -40.54 2.70 -26.11
C ALA A 30 -40.99 3.47 -24.86
N ALA A 31 -40.13 3.59 -23.83
CA ALA A 31 -40.41 4.37 -22.64
C ALA A 31 -40.37 5.90 -22.94
N PRO A 32 -41.31 6.70 -22.40
CA PRO A 32 -41.32 8.15 -22.61
C PRO A 32 -40.00 8.81 -22.17
N GLY A 33 -39.40 9.61 -23.05
CA GLY A 33 -38.16 10.36 -22.76
C GLY A 33 -36.86 9.60 -22.98
N ALA A 34 -36.90 8.31 -23.33
CA ALA A 34 -35.70 7.53 -23.65
C ALA A 34 -35.49 7.45 -25.17
N THR A 35 -34.33 7.88 -25.66
CA THR A 35 -33.94 7.69 -27.07
C THR A 35 -32.94 6.56 -27.20
N LYS A 36 -32.95 5.83 -28.32
CA LYS A 36 -31.96 4.78 -28.62
C LYS A 36 -30.53 5.29 -28.51
N SER A 37 -30.30 6.51 -28.99
CA SER A 37 -28.98 7.15 -28.92
C SER A 37 -28.54 7.40 -27.48
N ALA A 38 -29.44 7.91 -26.63
CA ALA A 38 -29.16 8.10 -25.20
C ALA A 38 -28.87 6.77 -24.50
N ILE A 39 -29.70 5.73 -24.73
CA ILE A 39 -29.51 4.39 -24.15
C ILE A 39 -28.16 3.79 -24.58
N LEU A 40 -27.82 3.89 -25.86
CA LEU A 40 -26.53 3.41 -26.38
C LEU A 40 -25.35 4.19 -25.80
N THR A 41 -25.50 5.52 -25.64
CA THR A 41 -24.45 6.37 -25.06
C THR A 41 -24.17 5.98 -23.61
N ASP A 42 -25.21 5.79 -22.81
CA ASP A 42 -25.08 5.36 -21.42
C ASP A 42 -24.49 3.96 -21.32
N ALA A 43 -24.96 3.03 -22.16
CA ALA A 43 -24.46 1.65 -22.17
C ALA A 43 -22.97 1.57 -22.54
N VAL A 44 -22.55 2.30 -23.59
CA VAL A 44 -21.15 2.35 -24.03
C VAL A 44 -20.28 3.04 -23.00
N THR A 45 -20.73 4.16 -22.42
CA THR A 45 -20.02 4.86 -21.35
C THR A 45 -19.83 3.96 -20.13
N ALA A 46 -20.89 3.29 -19.68
CA ALA A 46 -20.81 2.35 -18.56
C ALA A 46 -19.88 1.16 -18.85
N TRP A 47 -19.88 0.66 -20.09
CA TRP A 47 -18.98 -0.43 -20.50
C TRP A 47 -17.52 0.01 -20.52
N LEU A 48 -17.21 1.17 -21.11
CA LEU A 48 -15.86 1.74 -21.15
C LEU A 48 -15.33 2.04 -19.75
N ASN A 49 -16.16 2.62 -18.88
CA ASN A 49 -15.80 2.91 -17.49
C ASN A 49 -15.54 1.62 -16.70
N ARG A 50 -16.41 0.60 -16.82
CA ARG A 50 -16.19 -0.71 -16.18
C ARG A 50 -14.91 -1.38 -16.67
N ARG A 51 -14.62 -1.30 -17.97
CA ARG A 51 -13.39 -1.85 -18.53
C ARG A 51 -12.16 -1.13 -17.98
N GLY A 52 -12.19 0.20 -17.91
CA GLY A 52 -11.11 0.98 -17.31
C GLY A 52 -10.90 0.65 -15.83
N ALA A 53 -11.98 0.53 -15.05
CA ALA A 53 -11.92 0.13 -13.64
C ALA A 53 -11.35 -1.28 -13.48
N SER A 54 -11.82 -2.26 -14.27
CA SER A 54 -11.32 -3.64 -14.24
C SER A 54 -9.83 -3.74 -14.60
N GLU A 55 -9.37 -3.03 -15.63
CA GLU A 55 -7.94 -3.02 -16.01
C GLU A 55 -7.06 -2.37 -14.92
N LEU A 56 -7.57 -1.38 -14.20
CA LEU A 56 -6.90 -0.78 -13.05
C LEU A 56 -6.89 -1.75 -11.86
N GLU A 57 -8.04 -2.32 -11.50
CA GLU A 57 -8.19 -3.30 -10.42
C GLU A 57 -7.24 -4.48 -10.62
N ASP A 58 -7.18 -5.07 -11.81
CA ASP A 58 -6.29 -6.20 -12.10
C ASP A 58 -4.81 -5.83 -11.94
N ARG A 59 -4.41 -4.64 -12.40
CA ARG A 59 -3.03 -4.16 -12.27
C ARG A 59 -2.66 -3.83 -10.82
N PHE A 60 -3.58 -3.24 -10.08
CA PHE A 60 -3.34 -2.81 -8.71
C PHE A 60 -3.48 -3.95 -7.70
N ALA A 61 -4.35 -4.93 -7.92
CA ALA A 61 -4.51 -6.10 -7.06
C ALA A 61 -3.19 -6.86 -6.92
N LEU A 62 -2.56 -7.22 -8.04
CA LEU A 62 -1.26 -7.90 -8.03
C LEU A 62 -0.16 -7.10 -7.32
N ARG A 63 -0.18 -5.77 -7.48
CA ARG A 63 0.79 -4.90 -6.82
C ARG A 63 0.53 -4.83 -5.31
N LEU A 64 -0.73 -4.71 -4.91
CA LEU A 64 -1.13 -4.66 -3.51
C LEU A 64 -0.81 -5.98 -2.80
N ASP A 65 -1.09 -7.12 -3.44
CA ASP A 65 -0.73 -8.44 -2.91
C ASP A 65 0.77 -8.58 -2.66
N ARG A 66 1.61 -8.10 -3.59
CA ARG A 66 3.06 -8.09 -3.39
C ARG A 66 3.48 -7.21 -2.22
N ILE A 67 2.85 -6.04 -2.06
CA ILE A 67 3.13 -5.13 -0.93
C ILE A 67 2.71 -5.79 0.38
N SER A 68 1.51 -6.36 0.45
CA SER A 68 0.99 -7.06 1.64
C SER A 68 1.91 -8.23 2.04
N ASN A 69 2.37 -9.01 1.07
CA ASN A 69 3.32 -10.10 1.32
C ASN A 69 4.69 -9.59 1.79
N ALA A 70 5.18 -8.48 1.22
CA ALA A 70 6.43 -7.88 1.67
C ALA A 70 6.31 -7.33 3.10
N LEU A 71 5.19 -6.71 3.45
CA LEU A 71 4.90 -6.25 4.82
C LEU A 71 4.83 -7.43 5.80
N GLY A 72 4.14 -8.51 5.45
CA GLY A 72 4.08 -9.71 6.30
C GLY A 72 5.42 -10.42 6.45
N ARG A 73 6.37 -10.24 5.53
CA ARG A 73 7.76 -10.67 5.72
C ARG A 73 8.49 -9.76 6.69
N ILE A 74 8.38 -8.44 6.52
CA ILE A 74 9.00 -7.45 7.41
C ILE A 74 8.52 -7.64 8.85
N GLU A 75 7.23 -7.86 9.06
CA GLU A 75 6.67 -8.10 10.39
C GLU A 75 7.25 -9.37 11.05
N ARG A 76 7.44 -10.45 10.28
CA ARG A 76 8.11 -11.65 10.79
C ARG A 76 9.57 -11.40 11.12
N ASP A 77 10.30 -10.71 10.25
CA ASP A 77 11.70 -10.36 10.48
C ASP A 77 11.82 -9.47 11.74
N ASP A 78 10.87 -8.55 11.96
CA ASP A 78 10.82 -7.68 13.15
C ASP A 78 10.58 -8.49 14.43
N HIS A 79 9.68 -9.48 14.41
CA HIS A 79 9.50 -10.40 15.54
C HIS A 79 10.78 -11.16 15.88
N VAL A 80 11.51 -11.64 14.87
CA VAL A 80 12.80 -12.34 15.07
C VAL A 80 13.84 -11.39 15.69
N VAL A 81 13.90 -10.14 15.22
CA VAL A 81 14.79 -9.12 15.80
C VAL A 81 14.43 -8.82 17.25
N LEU A 82 13.14 -8.65 17.57
CA LEU A 82 12.66 -8.43 18.93
C LEU A 82 12.97 -9.59 19.86
N GLU A 83 12.75 -10.83 19.42
CA GLU A 83 13.09 -12.03 20.19
C GLU A 83 14.60 -12.14 20.43
N THR A 84 15.40 -11.89 19.39
CA THR A 84 16.87 -11.88 19.48
C THR A 84 17.35 -10.80 20.46
N LEU A 85 16.79 -9.59 20.39
CA LEU A 85 17.13 -8.49 21.29
C LEU A 85 16.74 -8.82 22.74
N ALA A 86 15.56 -9.39 22.96
CA ALA A 86 15.12 -9.82 24.29
C ALA A 86 16.05 -10.89 24.88
N LEU A 87 16.45 -11.88 24.06
CA LEU A 87 17.42 -12.89 24.47
C LEU A 87 18.80 -12.29 24.76
N PHE A 88 19.28 -11.36 23.92
CA PHE A 88 20.54 -10.65 24.13
C PHE A 88 20.50 -9.85 25.44
N ILE A 89 19.45 -9.08 25.71
CA ILE A 89 19.30 -8.31 26.95
C ILE A 89 19.26 -9.26 28.15
N ARG A 90 18.52 -10.38 28.09
CA ARG A 90 18.48 -11.36 29.17
C ARG A 90 19.85 -12.00 29.44
N PHE A 91 20.59 -12.31 28.38
CA PHE A 91 21.95 -12.83 28.47
C PHE A 91 22.90 -11.81 29.12
N GLU A 92 22.87 -10.56 28.66
CA GLU A 92 23.68 -9.47 29.23
C GLU A 92 23.36 -9.26 30.71
N LEU A 93 22.08 -9.22 31.10
CA LEU A 93 21.67 -9.10 32.51
C LEU A 93 22.06 -10.31 33.35
N ALA A 94 22.19 -11.50 32.76
CA ALA A 94 22.61 -12.71 33.47
C ALA A 94 24.13 -12.77 33.70
N ILE A 95 24.93 -12.11 32.86
CA ILE A 95 26.40 -12.19 32.87
C ILE A 95 27.05 -10.94 33.44
N GLN A 96 26.41 -9.78 33.30
CA GLN A 96 26.90 -8.56 33.92
C GLN A 96 26.73 -8.64 35.44
N ALA A 97 27.85 -8.51 36.17
CA ALA A 97 27.83 -8.49 37.62
C ALA A 97 26.91 -7.34 38.09
N PRO A 98 25.94 -7.60 38.99
CA PRO A 98 25.06 -6.56 39.49
C PRO A 98 25.90 -5.48 40.18
N LEU A 99 25.68 -4.22 39.80
CA LEU A 99 26.31 -3.08 40.45
C LEU A 99 25.98 -3.12 41.94
N ALA A 100 26.98 -2.93 42.80
CA ALA A 100 26.76 -2.84 44.25
C ALA A 100 25.74 -1.72 44.54
N GLU A 101 24.87 -1.89 45.55
CA GLU A 101 23.81 -0.93 45.88
C GLU A 101 24.35 0.50 46.12
N ASN A 102 25.59 0.62 46.62
CA ASN A 102 26.25 1.90 46.86
C ASN A 102 27.08 2.45 45.68
N ASP A 103 27.10 1.79 44.52
CA ASP A 103 27.84 2.25 43.34
C ASP A 103 27.04 3.26 42.50
N ALA A 104 26.87 4.46 43.04
CA ALA A 104 26.20 5.56 42.35
C ALA A 104 26.95 6.00 41.08
N ALA A 105 28.28 5.90 41.07
CA ALA A 105 29.11 6.27 39.93
C ALA A 105 28.93 5.30 38.76
N GLY A 106 28.93 3.99 39.02
CA GLY A 106 28.66 2.97 38.00
C GLY A 106 27.27 3.11 37.38
N ARG A 107 26.24 3.42 38.19
CA ARG A 107 24.89 3.70 37.67
C ARG A 107 24.82 4.96 36.82
N ALA A 108 25.51 6.03 37.23
CA ALA A 108 25.57 7.27 36.45
C ALA A 108 26.24 7.03 35.08
N LEU A 109 27.35 6.30 35.05
CA LEU A 109 28.06 5.95 33.82
C LEU A 109 27.22 5.04 32.89
N ALA A 110 26.48 4.08 33.46
CA ALA A 110 25.57 3.24 32.69
C ALA A 110 24.45 4.05 32.01
N ARG A 111 23.89 5.02 32.73
CA ARG A 111 22.88 5.93 32.17
C ARG A 111 23.47 6.81 31.05
N GLU A 112 24.66 7.36 31.23
CA GLU A 112 25.34 8.14 30.18
C GLU A 112 25.56 7.31 28.89
N ARG A 113 26.04 6.07 29.03
CA ARG A 113 26.23 5.15 27.90
C ARG A 113 24.92 4.81 27.19
N PHE A 114 23.84 4.61 27.94
CA PHE A 114 22.51 4.35 27.38
C PHE A 114 22.00 5.55 26.55
N GLU A 115 22.10 6.77 27.09
CA GLU A 115 21.69 7.99 26.36
C GLU A 115 22.50 8.21 25.08
N ALA A 116 23.81 7.93 25.12
CA ALA A 116 24.68 7.99 23.94
C ALA A 116 24.26 6.96 22.87
N PHE A 117 23.96 5.73 23.28
CA PHE A 117 23.45 4.68 22.39
C PHE A 117 22.11 5.08 21.74
N VAL A 118 21.13 5.54 22.53
CA VAL A 118 19.82 6.00 22.02
C VAL A 118 19.99 7.13 21.01
N THR A 119 20.86 8.09 21.30
CA THR A 119 21.17 9.19 20.39
C THR A 119 21.75 8.69 19.07
N GLN A 120 22.66 7.72 19.10
CA GLN A 120 23.27 7.16 17.89
C GLN A 120 22.27 6.35 17.05
N VAL A 121 21.43 5.54 17.70
CA VAL A 121 20.34 4.81 17.04
C VAL A 121 19.34 5.79 16.41
N GLY A 122 18.93 6.83 17.13
CA GLY A 122 18.04 7.87 16.62
C GLY A 122 18.59 8.55 15.36
N ARG A 123 19.90 8.85 15.32
CA ARG A 123 20.56 9.38 14.11
C ARG A 123 20.58 8.38 12.96
N ALA A 124 20.86 7.10 13.23
CA ALA A 124 20.87 6.07 12.19
C ALA A 124 19.47 5.89 11.56
N VAL A 125 18.42 5.84 12.39
CA VAL A 125 17.02 5.76 11.94
C VAL A 125 16.62 6.99 11.12
N ALA A 126 16.91 8.20 11.62
CA ALA A 126 16.58 9.44 10.91
C ALA A 126 17.28 9.58 9.56
N THR A 127 18.44 8.94 9.37
CA THR A 127 19.20 8.98 8.11
C THR A 127 18.88 7.83 7.16
N GLY A 128 18.09 6.83 7.60
CA GLY A 128 17.71 5.68 6.78
C GLY A 128 18.86 4.77 6.32
N ARG A 129 20.08 4.96 6.85
CA ARG A 129 21.25 4.17 6.49
C ARG A 129 21.26 2.83 7.24
N ARG A 130 21.48 1.74 6.49
CA ARG A 130 21.72 0.41 7.08
C ARG A 130 23.14 0.39 7.65
N THR A 131 23.28 0.56 8.95
CA THR A 131 24.57 0.57 9.65
C THR A 131 25.24 -0.80 9.76
N LEU A 132 24.49 -1.89 9.56
CA LEU A 132 24.99 -3.26 9.68
C LEU A 132 25.55 -3.84 8.38
N LEU A 133 25.12 -3.36 7.20
CA LEU A 133 25.56 -3.89 5.91
C LEU A 133 26.77 -3.15 5.33
N SER A 134 27.05 -1.94 5.80
CA SER A 134 28.18 -1.13 5.32
C SER A 134 29.56 -1.64 5.78
N ALA A 135 29.62 -2.65 6.66
CA ALA A 135 30.88 -3.18 7.18
C ALA A 135 31.42 -4.40 6.38
N GLU A 136 30.62 -4.99 5.50
CA GLU A 136 31.03 -6.18 4.72
C GLU A 136 31.74 -5.84 3.40
N GLU A 137 31.77 -4.57 2.97
CA GLU A 137 32.35 -4.15 1.68
C GLU A 137 33.84 -3.72 1.75
N GLU A 138 34.47 -3.76 2.92
CA GLU A 138 35.88 -3.37 3.12
C GLU A 138 36.84 -4.55 3.41
N ARG A 139 36.51 -5.78 2.96
CA ARG A 139 37.38 -6.96 3.15
C ARG A 139 37.87 -7.59 1.85
#